data_AF-Q7S4F6-F1
#
_entry.id   AF-Q7S4F6-F1
#
_cell.length_a   1.000
_cell.length_b   1.000
_cell.length_c   1.000
_cell.angle_alpha   90.00
_cell.angle_beta   90.00
_cell.angle_gamma   90.00
#
_symmetry.space_group_name_H-M   'P 1'
#
loop_
_entity.id
_entity.type
_entity.pdbx_description
1 polymer ?
#
loop_
_entity_poly.entity_id
_entity_poly.type
_entity_poly.pdbx_seq_one_letter_code
_entity_poly.pdbx_strand_id
1 'polypeptide(L)'
;MTTINKRDQLPSLLLLPFPPHPSNRTLLDAAYRPPLTAVLSKLKHANPHGASKLIIAVAVPILQGPPYQLRSKTLLWSQAQALIAGLYAIISVICARLKISTEIDGGPGSVDATVVLVDHDRGRKPLSAEDRALRGDSKSSNSLIETNNTVVVDLATFADAYHPWNYIFHVRTEQGIRLNEVYLQMAEGKMIGAHALRQEQLVGVEGGLTLHHGLVGDDTTAGAGAAGGAGNGEGRRVSGVPVVCLGGTFDYLHPGHKLLLTAGALLLGVPSKDELSLPATSPRRREPCKYIIGITGDELLKNKKFAEYVQSWETRARNVIYFLSRLLQLSDKGWREAMGPAAGDNIHSAAAAGVQIDEKDGDFRAAFRDGTIIVQCVRIQDAFGPTVTEENIDVLVVSGETRSGGKAVNDKRAEQGWKTLEVFEVDVLNADEIPEDVGEDVKATEDFTSKISSTVIRQQRAAQATGKSEPKI
;
A
#
# COMPACT_ATOMS: atom_id res chain seq x y z
N MET A 1 -27.38 11.11 22.25
CA MET A 1 -26.21 11.52 21.45
C MET A 1 -25.01 10.76 21.97
N THR A 2 -24.63 9.66 21.30
CA THR A 2 -23.42 8.91 21.62
C THR A 2 -22.23 9.75 21.18
N THR A 3 -21.38 10.15 22.11
CA THR A 3 -20.18 10.95 21.84
C THR A 3 -19.24 10.14 20.94
N ILE A 4 -18.98 10.61 19.72
CA ILE A 4 -18.01 10.00 18.81
C ILE A 4 -16.63 10.08 19.49
N ASN A 5 -16.03 8.93 19.78
CA ASN A 5 -14.66 8.89 20.23
C ASN A 5 -13.77 9.29 19.04
N LYS A 6 -13.15 10.47 19.12
CA LYS A 6 -12.27 10.99 18.07
C LYS A 6 -11.18 9.99 17.66
N ARG A 7 -10.73 9.10 18.56
CA ARG A 7 -9.73 8.07 18.23
C ARG A 7 -10.21 7.03 17.22
N ASP A 8 -11.51 6.79 17.09
CA ASP A 8 -12.05 5.80 16.15
C ASP A 8 -11.86 6.22 14.69
N GLN A 9 -11.55 7.50 14.46
CA GLN A 9 -11.21 8.03 13.14
C GLN A 9 -9.74 7.80 12.75
N LEU A 10 -8.86 7.50 13.73
CA LEU A 10 -7.44 7.24 13.51
C LEU A 10 -7.20 5.81 12.99
N PRO A 11 -6.19 5.61 12.13
CA PRO A 11 -5.79 4.26 11.75
C PRO A 11 -5.21 3.49 12.94
N SER A 12 -5.36 2.17 12.90
CA SER A 12 -4.59 1.25 13.73
C SER A 12 -3.38 0.73 12.95
N LEU A 13 -2.33 0.35 13.67
CA LEU A 13 -1.09 -0.19 13.12
C LEU A 13 -0.96 -1.66 13.53
N LEU A 14 -0.61 -2.54 12.59
CA LEU A 14 -0.05 -3.87 12.88
C LEU A 14 1.41 -3.90 12.40
N LEU A 15 2.33 -4.14 13.33
CA LEU A 15 3.73 -4.39 13.05
C LEU A 15 3.93 -5.89 12.79
N LEU A 16 4.19 -6.25 11.54
CA LEU A 16 4.58 -7.59 11.16
C LEU A 16 6.11 -7.70 11.11
N PRO A 17 6.71 -8.72 11.77
CA PRO A 17 8.14 -9.00 11.68
C PRO A 17 8.51 -9.47 10.27
N PHE A 18 9.80 -9.79 10.07
CA PHE A 18 10.33 -10.25 8.79
C PHE A 18 9.60 -11.49 8.24
N PRO A 19 9.40 -11.57 6.92
CA PRO A 19 8.80 -12.75 6.31
C PRO A 19 9.71 -13.99 6.49
N PRO A 20 9.12 -15.20 6.47
CA PRO A 20 9.88 -16.44 6.48
C PRO A 20 10.82 -16.52 5.26
N HIS A 21 11.93 -17.25 5.41
CA HIS A 21 12.91 -17.43 4.34
C HIS A 21 13.27 -18.92 4.16
N PRO A 22 13.18 -19.47 2.92
CA PRO A 22 12.67 -18.83 1.72
C PRO A 22 11.19 -18.48 1.84
N SER A 23 10.76 -17.39 1.20
CA SER A 23 9.35 -16.97 1.24
C SER A 23 8.56 -17.74 0.19
N ASN A 24 7.50 -18.44 0.62
CA ASN A 24 6.48 -18.99 -0.24
C ASN A 24 5.09 -18.78 0.39
N ARG A 25 4.02 -19.00 -0.39
CA ARG A 25 2.64 -18.75 0.05
C ARG A 25 2.28 -19.49 1.33
N THR A 26 2.62 -20.77 1.44
CA THR A 26 2.33 -21.61 2.62
C THR A 26 3.04 -21.09 3.87
N LEU A 27 4.32 -20.73 3.76
CA LEU A 27 5.08 -20.20 4.88
C LEU A 27 4.60 -18.80 5.28
N LEU A 28 4.27 -17.93 4.31
CA LEU A 28 3.67 -16.63 4.59
C LEU A 28 2.34 -16.77 5.33
N ASP A 29 1.50 -17.72 4.90
CA ASP A 29 0.23 -18.02 5.54
C ASP A 29 0.42 -18.49 6.98
N ALA A 30 1.29 -19.49 7.20
CA ALA A 30 1.61 -20.01 8.52
C ALA A 30 2.16 -18.93 9.46
N ALA A 31 2.95 -17.99 8.95
CA ALA A 31 3.55 -16.90 9.72
C ALA A 31 2.55 -15.77 10.06
N TYR A 32 1.69 -15.39 9.10
CA TYR A 32 0.91 -14.14 9.20
C TYR A 32 -0.60 -14.33 9.37
N ARG A 33 -1.17 -15.51 9.05
CA ARG A 33 -2.60 -15.75 9.25
C ARG A 33 -3.03 -15.57 10.71
N PRO A 34 -2.31 -16.07 11.73
CA PRO A 34 -2.70 -15.87 13.13
C PRO A 34 -2.77 -14.40 13.57
N PRO A 35 -1.70 -13.58 13.43
CA PRO A 35 -1.77 -12.18 13.84
C PRO A 35 -2.79 -11.38 13.02
N LEU A 36 -2.92 -11.63 11.71
CA LEU A 36 -3.93 -10.96 10.88
C LEU A 36 -5.35 -11.33 11.32
N THR A 37 -5.61 -12.59 11.65
CA THR A 37 -6.93 -13.04 12.13
C THR A 37 -7.30 -12.34 13.43
N ALA A 38 -6.38 -12.29 14.39
CA ALA A 38 -6.61 -11.65 15.68
C ALA A 38 -6.92 -10.15 15.52
N VAL A 39 -6.14 -9.43 14.71
CA VAL A 39 -6.32 -7.99 14.48
C VAL A 39 -7.61 -7.69 13.74
N LEU A 40 -7.88 -8.37 12.61
CA LEU A 40 -9.08 -8.16 11.81
C LEU A 40 -10.36 -8.45 12.62
N SER A 41 -10.36 -9.52 13.42
CA SER A 41 -11.49 -9.86 14.29
C SER A 41 -11.77 -8.77 15.33
N LYS A 42 -10.72 -8.22 15.95
CA LYS A 42 -10.86 -7.13 16.93
C LYS A 42 -11.36 -5.85 16.27
N LEU A 43 -10.78 -5.48 15.12
CA LEU A 43 -11.11 -4.24 14.43
C LEU A 43 -12.51 -4.26 13.79
N LYS A 44 -13.04 -5.43 13.45
CA LYS A 44 -14.45 -5.58 13.01
C LYS A 44 -15.43 -4.87 13.95
N HIS A 45 -15.16 -4.88 15.26
CA HIS A 45 -16.06 -4.33 16.28
C HIS A 45 -15.55 -3.02 16.89
N ALA A 46 -14.44 -2.46 16.40
CA ALA A 46 -13.78 -1.32 17.02
C ALA A 46 -14.41 0.04 16.65
N ASN A 47 -15.02 0.18 15.48
CA ASN A 47 -15.64 1.42 15.02
C ASN A 47 -17.14 1.20 14.72
N PRO A 48 -18.04 1.61 15.63
CA PRO A 48 -19.49 1.46 15.42
C PRO A 48 -20.06 2.47 14.41
N HIS A 49 -19.29 3.48 14.02
CA HIS A 49 -19.75 4.59 13.16
C HIS A 49 -19.21 4.51 11.72
N GLY A 50 -18.31 3.57 11.41
CA GLY A 50 -17.74 3.44 10.08
C GLY A 50 -16.72 2.30 9.99
N ALA A 51 -15.96 2.29 8.90
CA ALA A 51 -14.90 1.31 8.71
C ALA A 51 -13.76 1.52 9.70
N SER A 52 -13.25 0.43 10.29
CA SER A 52 -11.97 0.47 11.00
C SER A 52 -10.84 0.55 10.00
N LYS A 53 -9.86 1.43 10.23
CA LYS A 53 -8.70 1.62 9.35
C LYS A 53 -7.50 0.85 9.90
N LEU A 54 -6.81 0.09 9.07
CA LEU A 54 -5.65 -0.71 9.46
C LEU A 54 -4.48 -0.52 8.49
N ILE A 55 -3.34 -0.09 9.02
CA ILE A 55 -2.04 -0.10 8.34
C ILE A 55 -1.27 -1.33 8.82
N ILE A 56 -0.87 -2.19 7.89
CA ILE A 56 -0.07 -3.39 8.15
C ILE A 56 1.34 -3.09 7.67
N ALA A 57 2.22 -2.73 8.61
CA ALA A 57 3.61 -2.41 8.33
C ALA A 57 4.47 -3.66 8.45
N VAL A 58 5.07 -4.08 7.34
CA VAL A 58 5.93 -5.26 7.27
C VAL A 58 7.38 -4.82 7.25
N ALA A 59 8.14 -5.19 8.29
CA ALA A 59 9.57 -4.94 8.33
C ALA A 59 10.30 -5.91 7.39
N VAL A 60 11.00 -5.39 6.38
CA VAL A 60 11.69 -6.22 5.38
C VAL A 60 12.87 -5.44 4.75
N PRO A 61 14.04 -6.07 4.51
CA PRO A 61 15.19 -5.41 3.89
C PRO A 61 15.03 -5.39 2.36
N ILE A 62 14.01 -4.66 1.90
CA ILE A 62 13.57 -4.71 0.50
C ILE A 62 14.34 -3.74 -0.40
N LEU A 63 14.99 -2.73 0.18
CA LEU A 63 15.85 -1.79 -0.53
C LEU A 63 17.31 -2.25 -0.49
N GLN A 64 17.98 -2.14 -1.63
CA GLN A 64 19.39 -2.48 -1.81
C GLN A 64 20.19 -1.23 -2.20
N GLY A 65 21.49 -1.26 -1.91
CA GLY A 65 22.44 -0.18 -2.17
C GLY A 65 23.03 0.41 -0.89
N PRO A 66 24.16 1.13 -0.97
CA PRO A 66 24.92 1.58 0.21
C PRO A 66 24.03 2.39 1.17
N PRO A 67 24.16 2.21 2.51
CA PRO A 67 23.30 2.88 3.50
C PRO A 67 23.22 4.41 3.33
N TYR A 68 24.35 5.05 3.00
CA TYR A 68 24.49 6.49 2.83
C TYR A 68 24.09 7.00 1.42
N GLN A 69 23.86 6.12 0.44
CA GLN A 69 23.46 6.51 -0.91
C GLN A 69 21.94 6.37 -1.09
N LEU A 70 21.21 7.27 -0.44
CA LEU A 70 19.74 7.25 -0.41
C LEU A 70 19.09 7.59 -1.76
N ARG A 71 19.86 8.09 -2.72
CA ARG A 71 19.36 8.50 -4.05
C ARG A 71 19.61 7.47 -5.14
N SER A 72 20.19 6.32 -4.80
CA SER A 72 20.50 5.23 -5.73
C SER A 72 20.06 3.87 -5.18
N LYS A 73 19.02 3.85 -4.34
CA LYS A 73 18.43 2.61 -3.85
C LYS A 73 17.70 1.89 -4.99
N THR A 74 17.81 0.57 -4.97
CA THR A 74 17.06 -0.32 -5.87
C THR A 74 16.12 -1.21 -5.07
N LEU A 75 14.94 -1.50 -5.59
CA LEU A 75 13.95 -2.35 -4.96
C LEU A 75 14.08 -3.81 -5.43
N LEU A 76 13.99 -4.76 -4.50
CA LEU A 76 13.83 -6.19 -4.81
C LEU A 76 12.39 -6.47 -5.28
N TRP A 77 12.08 -6.13 -6.53
CA TRP A 77 10.71 -6.16 -7.08
C TRP A 77 9.99 -7.49 -6.88
N SER A 78 10.61 -8.60 -7.27
CA SER A 78 9.96 -9.92 -7.18
C SER A 78 9.58 -10.28 -5.74
N GLN A 79 10.42 -9.92 -4.77
CA GLN A 79 10.12 -10.16 -3.35
C GLN A 79 9.02 -9.22 -2.85
N ALA A 80 9.08 -7.93 -3.22
CA ALA A 80 8.11 -6.92 -2.80
C ALA A 80 6.70 -7.25 -3.31
N GLN A 81 6.58 -7.56 -4.60
CA GLN A 81 5.31 -7.91 -5.22
C GLN A 81 4.74 -9.21 -4.65
N ALA A 82 5.54 -10.27 -4.52
CA ALA A 82 5.08 -11.54 -3.97
C ALA A 82 4.63 -11.41 -2.50
N LEU A 83 5.33 -10.62 -1.69
CA LEU A 83 4.99 -10.38 -0.29
C LEU A 83 3.66 -9.62 -0.14
N ILE A 84 3.48 -8.53 -0.89
CA ILE A 84 2.25 -7.72 -0.83
C ILE A 84 1.07 -8.54 -1.38
N ALA A 85 1.27 -9.28 -2.48
CA ALA A 85 0.26 -10.18 -3.01
C ALA A 85 -0.14 -11.24 -1.98
N GLY A 86 0.83 -11.95 -1.39
CA GLY A 86 0.56 -12.95 -0.36
C GLY A 86 -0.22 -12.40 0.84
N LEU A 87 0.14 -11.21 1.33
CA LEU A 87 -0.57 -10.58 2.44
C LEU A 87 -2.01 -10.17 2.09
N TYR A 88 -2.24 -9.56 0.93
CA TYR A 88 -3.61 -9.26 0.49
C TYR A 88 -4.42 -10.54 0.25
N ALA A 89 -3.79 -11.65 -0.14
CA ALA A 89 -4.44 -12.96 -0.24
C ALA A 89 -4.96 -13.41 1.13
N ILE A 90 -4.08 -13.43 2.13
CA ILE A 90 -4.39 -13.86 3.49
C ILE A 90 -5.48 -12.98 4.09
N ILE A 91 -5.38 -11.64 3.94
CA ILE A 91 -6.40 -10.68 4.38
C ILE A 91 -7.75 -11.01 3.72
N SER A 92 -7.78 -11.26 2.42
CA SER A 92 -9.01 -11.54 1.68
C SER A 92 -9.67 -12.83 2.18
N VAL A 93 -8.90 -13.89 2.38
CA VAL A 93 -9.39 -15.18 2.92
C VAL A 93 -9.94 -15.01 4.35
N ILE A 94 -9.22 -14.32 5.22
CA ILE A 94 -9.66 -14.09 6.60
C ILE A 94 -10.95 -13.27 6.62
N CYS A 95 -11.00 -12.17 5.87
CA CYS A 95 -12.15 -11.29 5.82
C CYS A 95 -13.38 -11.98 5.21
N ALA A 96 -13.21 -12.85 4.21
CA ALA A 96 -14.28 -13.69 3.69
C ALA A 96 -14.84 -14.60 4.80
N ARG A 97 -13.98 -15.39 5.45
CA ARG A 97 -14.37 -16.31 6.54
C ARG A 97 -15.05 -15.60 7.72
N LEU A 98 -14.56 -14.42 8.08
CA LEU A 98 -15.08 -13.64 9.21
C LEU A 98 -16.23 -12.70 8.83
N LYS A 99 -16.68 -12.70 7.56
CA LYS A 99 -17.70 -11.78 7.04
C LYS A 99 -17.37 -10.32 7.35
N ILE A 100 -16.15 -9.90 6.96
CA ILE A 100 -15.63 -8.53 7.10
C ILE A 100 -15.58 -7.91 5.70
N SER A 101 -16.20 -6.74 5.52
CA SER A 101 -16.03 -5.91 4.33
C SER A 101 -14.66 -5.24 4.32
N THR A 102 -14.06 -5.08 3.13
CA THR A 102 -12.65 -4.65 2.97
C THR A 102 -12.46 -3.44 2.07
N GLU A 103 -13.55 -3.02 1.44
CA GLU A 103 -13.66 -1.83 0.63
C GLU A 103 -13.52 -0.56 1.48
N ILE A 104 -12.98 0.48 0.85
CA ILE A 104 -12.98 1.82 1.44
C ILE A 104 -14.43 2.22 1.75
N ASP A 105 -14.64 2.76 2.95
CA ASP A 105 -15.94 3.21 3.47
C ASP A 105 -17.01 2.11 3.51
N GLY A 106 -16.62 0.86 3.78
CA GLY A 106 -17.52 -0.29 3.94
C GLY A 106 -18.48 -0.24 5.14
N GLY A 107 -18.54 0.88 5.88
CA GLY A 107 -19.43 1.07 7.03
C GLY A 107 -19.03 0.28 8.30
N PRO A 108 -19.87 0.29 9.35
CA PRO A 108 -19.61 -0.46 10.58
C PRO A 108 -19.43 -1.96 10.31
N GLY A 109 -18.50 -2.61 11.01
CA GLY A 109 -18.19 -4.02 10.78
C GLY A 109 -17.19 -4.28 9.65
N SER A 110 -16.78 -3.25 8.91
CA SER A 110 -15.74 -3.36 7.87
C SER A 110 -14.35 -2.99 8.39
N VAL A 111 -13.32 -3.53 7.75
CA VAL A 111 -11.92 -3.20 8.03
C VAL A 111 -11.20 -2.85 6.73
N ASP A 112 -10.84 -1.59 6.59
CA ASP A 112 -10.06 -1.05 5.49
C ASP A 112 -8.56 -1.23 5.75
N ALA A 113 -8.03 -2.38 5.32
CA ALA A 113 -6.63 -2.74 5.47
C ALA A 113 -5.76 -2.23 4.32
N THR A 114 -4.57 -1.72 4.65
CA THR A 114 -3.51 -1.27 3.72
C THR A 114 -2.19 -1.90 4.13
N VAL A 115 -1.50 -2.57 3.20
CA VAL A 115 -0.18 -3.17 3.44
C VAL A 115 0.89 -2.17 3.03
N VAL A 116 1.86 -1.93 3.91
CA VAL A 116 3.02 -1.06 3.64
C VAL A 116 4.30 -1.81 3.93
N LEU A 117 5.26 -1.71 3.01
CA LEU A 117 6.62 -2.21 3.24
C LEU A 117 7.43 -1.14 3.95
N VAL A 118 8.15 -1.54 4.99
CA VAL A 118 9.03 -0.66 5.75
C VAL A 118 10.43 -1.24 5.68
N ASP A 119 11.35 -0.48 5.09
CA ASP A 119 12.74 -0.91 4.94
C ASP A 119 13.41 -1.00 6.31
N HIS A 120 13.69 -2.22 6.73
CA HIS A 120 14.33 -2.50 8.00
C HIS A 120 15.13 -3.78 7.86
N ASP A 121 16.27 -3.85 8.55
CA ASP A 121 17.10 -5.05 8.61
C ASP A 121 17.27 -5.46 10.07
N ARG A 122 17.40 -6.77 10.32
CA ARG A 122 17.50 -7.39 11.66
C ARG A 122 18.67 -6.82 12.48
N GLY A 123 19.73 -6.41 11.81
CA GLY A 123 20.92 -5.80 12.41
C GLY A 123 20.85 -4.28 12.58
N ARG A 124 19.85 -3.61 12.00
CA ARG A 124 19.78 -2.15 11.98
C ARG A 124 19.36 -1.62 13.35
N LYS A 125 20.33 -1.09 14.09
CA LYS A 125 20.11 -0.50 15.42
C LYS A 125 19.34 0.83 15.30
N PRO A 126 18.65 1.26 16.37
CA PRO A 126 18.16 2.63 16.48
C PRO A 126 19.30 3.63 16.23
N LEU A 127 18.99 4.74 15.57
CA LEU A 127 19.96 5.81 15.32
C LEU A 127 20.55 6.29 16.64
N SER A 128 21.88 6.26 16.75
CA SER A 128 22.59 6.83 17.90
C SER A 128 22.36 8.35 17.98
N ALA A 129 22.64 8.96 19.13
CA ALA A 129 22.56 10.42 19.26
C ALA A 129 23.48 11.13 18.24
N GLU A 130 24.60 10.51 17.89
CA GLU A 130 25.54 10.98 16.87
C GLU A 130 24.97 10.84 15.46
N ASP A 131 24.33 9.71 15.13
CA ASP A 131 23.65 9.52 13.83
C ASP A 131 22.50 10.52 13.65
N ARG A 132 21.78 10.84 14.74
CA ARG A 132 20.74 11.87 14.75
C ARG A 132 21.33 13.26 14.50
N ALA A 133 22.47 13.57 15.12
CA ALA A 133 23.17 14.84 14.92
C ALA A 133 23.75 14.99 13.49
N LEU A 134 24.30 13.90 12.93
CA LEU A 134 24.86 13.85 11.57
C LEU A 134 23.80 13.97 10.47
N ARG A 135 22.55 13.57 10.73
CA ARG A 135 21.40 13.79 9.84
C ARG A 135 20.98 15.25 9.71
N GLY A 136 21.72 16.18 10.32
CA GLY A 136 21.56 17.61 10.10
C GLY A 136 20.51 18.24 11.01
N ASP A 137 20.62 17.99 12.31
CA ASP A 137 19.76 18.58 13.33
C ASP A 137 20.15 20.06 13.58
N SER A 138 19.89 20.92 12.59
CA SER A 138 19.93 22.38 12.75
C SER A 138 18.71 22.83 13.56
N LYS A 139 18.73 22.61 14.88
CA LYS A 139 18.01 23.32 15.95
C LYS A 139 16.51 23.70 15.80
N SER A 140 15.76 23.24 14.79
CA SER A 140 14.35 23.63 14.64
C SER A 140 13.37 22.52 14.26
N SER A 141 13.80 21.28 14.02
CA SER A 141 12.91 20.19 13.64
C SER A 141 13.40 18.86 14.20
N ASN A 142 12.81 18.41 15.32
CA ASN A 142 12.95 17.05 15.86
C ASN A 142 12.30 15.98 14.92
N SER A 143 12.53 16.04 13.60
CA SER A 143 11.96 15.11 12.62
C SER A 143 13.04 14.15 12.11
N LEU A 144 12.75 12.86 12.22
CA LEU A 144 13.59 11.78 11.68
C LEU A 144 13.21 11.41 10.23
N ILE A 145 12.35 12.21 9.57
CA ILE A 145 11.90 11.93 8.19
C ILE A 145 13.07 12.10 7.22
N GLU A 146 13.52 10.97 6.66
CA GLU A 146 14.56 10.93 5.66
C GLU A 146 13.99 10.39 4.34
N THR A 147 14.01 11.22 3.29
CA THR A 147 13.53 10.79 1.97
C THR A 147 14.64 10.08 1.21
N ASN A 148 14.29 9.03 0.47
CA ASN A 148 15.15 8.33 -0.48
C ASN A 148 14.55 8.42 -1.91
N ASN A 149 15.12 7.73 -2.89
CA ASN A 149 14.62 7.73 -4.27
C ASN A 149 13.44 6.77 -4.54
N THR A 150 12.75 6.30 -3.51
CA THR A 150 11.65 5.33 -3.58
C THR A 150 10.48 5.77 -2.71
N VAL A 151 9.33 5.11 -2.87
CA VAL A 151 8.20 5.30 -1.96
C VAL A 151 8.37 4.55 -0.63
N VAL A 152 9.21 3.51 -0.58
CA VAL A 152 9.48 2.75 0.65
C VAL A 152 10.38 3.57 1.56
N VAL A 153 9.99 3.70 2.83
CA VAL A 153 10.76 4.43 3.84
C VAL A 153 11.34 3.48 4.87
N ASP A 154 12.37 3.92 5.58
CA ASP A 154 12.91 3.15 6.69
C ASP A 154 12.03 3.24 7.95
N LEU A 155 12.28 2.35 8.92
CA LEU A 155 11.49 2.27 10.14
C LEU A 155 11.48 3.57 10.96
N ALA A 156 12.59 4.32 10.97
CA ALA A 156 12.69 5.59 11.68
C ALA A 156 11.81 6.66 11.04
N THR A 157 11.89 6.80 9.71
CA THR A 157 11.02 7.70 8.94
C THR A 157 9.55 7.31 9.09
N PHE A 158 9.23 6.00 9.08
CA PHE A 158 7.88 5.51 9.29
C PHE A 158 7.34 5.90 10.67
N ALA A 159 8.11 5.68 11.74
CA ALA A 159 7.74 6.03 13.10
C ALA A 159 7.54 7.56 13.29
N ASP A 160 8.32 8.37 12.58
CA ASP A 160 8.24 9.84 12.63
C ASP A 160 7.04 10.40 11.85
N ALA A 161 6.74 9.81 10.70
CA ALA A 161 5.78 10.32 9.73
C ALA A 161 4.34 9.85 9.96
N TYR A 162 4.14 8.73 10.66
CA TYR A 162 2.82 8.10 10.78
C TYR A 162 2.42 7.94 12.25
N HIS A 163 1.66 8.91 12.76
CA HIS A 163 1.11 8.96 14.13
C HIS A 163 0.02 10.03 14.22
N PRO A 164 -0.88 10.04 15.22
CA PRO A 164 -1.07 9.03 16.26
C PRO A 164 -1.93 7.84 15.77
N TRP A 165 -1.74 6.69 16.41
CA TRP A 165 -2.50 5.47 16.10
C TRP A 165 -3.69 5.28 17.06
N ASN A 166 -4.75 4.62 16.60
CA ASN A 166 -5.80 4.15 17.50
C ASN A 166 -5.29 2.98 18.35
N TYR A 167 -4.86 1.90 17.70
CA TYR A 167 -4.16 0.76 18.30
C TYR A 167 -2.82 0.52 17.61
N ILE A 168 -1.86 -0.04 18.34
CA ILE A 168 -0.61 -0.59 17.83
C ILE A 168 -0.57 -2.06 18.23
N PHE A 169 -0.73 -2.91 17.23
CA PHE A 169 -0.64 -4.36 17.36
C PHE A 169 0.79 -4.82 17.10
N HIS A 170 1.31 -5.68 17.98
CA HIS A 170 2.59 -6.35 17.77
C HIS A 170 2.45 -7.86 17.94
N VAL A 171 3.26 -8.61 17.19
CA VAL A 171 3.24 -10.07 17.23
C VAL A 171 4.01 -10.58 18.46
N ARG A 172 3.44 -11.53 19.20
CA ARG A 172 4.05 -12.15 20.40
C ARG A 172 5.04 -13.27 20.04
N THR A 173 5.98 -12.96 19.15
CA THR A 173 7.18 -13.76 18.88
C THR A 173 8.41 -12.96 19.29
N GLU A 174 9.57 -13.60 19.44
CA GLU A 174 10.83 -12.90 19.74
C GLU A 174 11.10 -11.77 18.74
N GLN A 175 10.96 -12.05 17.44
CA GLN A 175 11.16 -11.04 16.39
C GLN A 175 10.10 -9.93 16.44
N GLY A 176 8.85 -10.26 16.72
CA GLY A 176 7.76 -9.29 16.82
C GLY A 176 7.91 -8.36 18.03
N ILE A 177 8.33 -8.90 19.18
CA ILE A 177 8.62 -8.12 20.39
C ILE A 177 9.79 -7.17 20.13
N ARG A 178 10.90 -7.68 19.57
CA ARG A 178 12.06 -6.85 19.24
C ARG A 178 11.74 -5.74 18.25
N LEU A 179 10.96 -6.03 17.20
CA LEU A 179 10.52 -5.00 16.24
C LEU A 179 9.69 -3.91 16.94
N ASN A 180 8.76 -4.32 17.82
CA ASN A 180 7.95 -3.38 18.58
C ASN A 180 8.78 -2.49 19.50
N GLU A 181 9.77 -3.04 20.21
CA GLU A 181 10.69 -2.26 21.04
C GLU A 181 11.46 -1.21 20.24
N VAL A 182 12.05 -1.62 19.10
CA VAL A 182 12.79 -0.70 18.22
C VAL A 182 11.86 0.38 17.66
N TYR A 183 10.66 0.01 17.22
CA TYR A 183 9.67 0.97 16.73
C TYR A 183 9.27 1.99 17.80
N LEU A 184 8.99 1.54 19.04
CA LEU A 184 8.60 2.43 20.13
C LEU A 184 9.72 3.40 20.53
N GLN A 185 10.97 2.93 20.54
CA GLN A 185 12.15 3.79 20.76
C GLN A 185 12.30 4.88 19.67
N MET A 186 11.94 4.56 18.42
CA MET A 186 11.96 5.55 17.33
C MET A 186 10.76 6.50 17.39
N ALA A 187 9.61 6.04 17.89
CA ALA A 187 8.37 6.81 17.97
C ALA A 187 8.23 7.68 19.24
N GLU A 188 9.06 7.45 20.27
CA GLU A 188 8.95 8.06 21.61
C GLU A 188 8.80 9.59 21.57
N GLY A 189 9.60 10.28 20.74
CA GLY A 189 9.58 11.74 20.62
C GLY A 189 8.29 12.32 20.00
N LYS A 190 7.44 11.50 19.38
CA LYS A 190 6.18 11.92 18.74
C LYS A 190 4.95 11.58 19.58
N MET A 191 5.06 10.62 20.49
CA MET A 191 3.96 10.11 21.31
C MET A 191 3.99 10.74 22.70
N ILE A 192 3.90 12.07 22.77
CA ILE A 192 3.95 12.85 24.02
C ILE A 192 2.68 13.71 24.23
N GLY A 193 2.44 14.13 25.47
CA GLY A 193 1.36 15.04 25.84
C GLY A 193 -0.03 14.47 25.53
N ALA A 194 -0.89 15.24 24.85
CA ALA A 194 -2.24 14.84 24.48
C ALA A 194 -2.31 13.64 23.51
N HIS A 195 -1.18 13.26 22.91
CA HIS A 195 -1.03 12.12 22.00
C HIS A 195 -0.14 11.02 22.59
N ALA A 196 0.11 11.07 23.90
CA ALA A 196 0.85 10.03 24.59
C ALA A 196 0.18 8.66 24.41
N LEU A 197 1.00 7.66 24.08
CA LEU A 197 0.54 6.31 23.86
C LEU A 197 0.08 5.71 25.19
N ARG A 198 -1.18 5.29 25.25
CA ARG A 198 -1.73 4.65 26.45
C ARG A 198 -1.53 3.14 26.40
N GLN A 199 -1.42 2.50 27.55
CA GLN A 199 -1.17 1.06 27.63
C GLN A 199 -2.24 0.23 26.92
N GLU A 200 -3.51 0.66 26.95
CA GLU A 200 -4.60 -0.02 26.24
C GLU A 200 -4.50 0.04 24.71
N GLN A 201 -3.62 0.90 24.17
CA GLN A 201 -3.38 1.02 22.72
C GLN A 201 -2.37 -0.01 22.23
N LEU A 202 -1.48 -0.49 23.10
CA LEU A 202 -0.49 -1.51 22.81
C LEU A 202 -1.10 -2.90 23.00
N VAL A 203 -1.27 -3.64 21.90
CA VAL A 203 -1.97 -4.93 21.93
C VAL A 203 -1.11 -6.03 21.33
N GLY A 204 -0.63 -6.95 22.17
CA GLY A 204 0.06 -8.15 21.73
C GLY A 204 -0.90 -9.16 21.11
N VAL A 205 -0.64 -9.59 19.88
CA VAL A 205 -1.41 -10.63 19.17
C VAL A 205 -0.59 -11.90 19.00
N GLU A 206 -1.28 -13.03 18.81
CA GLU A 206 -0.63 -14.32 18.58
C GLU A 206 0.26 -14.29 17.33
N GLY A 207 1.39 -14.97 17.39
CA GLY A 207 2.28 -15.16 16.25
C GLY A 207 2.03 -16.46 15.52
N GLY A 208 2.32 -16.46 14.23
CA GLY A 208 2.39 -17.68 13.44
C GLY A 208 3.75 -18.36 13.49
N LEU A 209 3.85 -19.47 12.76
CA LEU A 209 5.08 -20.26 12.65
C LEU A 209 6.02 -19.60 11.65
N THR A 210 7.20 -19.19 12.10
CA THR A 210 8.27 -18.65 11.24
C THR A 210 9.44 -19.63 11.17
N LEU A 211 9.68 -20.21 10.00
CA LEU A 211 10.87 -20.99 9.71
C LEU A 211 11.92 -20.08 9.05
N HIS A 212 13.15 -20.12 9.58
CA HIS A 212 14.31 -19.56 8.92
C HIS A 212 15.25 -20.70 8.59
N HIS A 213 15.36 -21.04 7.30
CA HIS A 213 16.39 -21.97 6.87
C HIS A 213 17.71 -21.20 6.84
N GLY A 214 18.50 -21.31 7.90
CA GLY A 214 19.88 -20.82 7.89
C GLY A 214 20.70 -21.71 6.96
N LEU A 215 21.30 -21.12 5.93
CA LEU A 215 22.53 -21.72 5.40
C LEU A 215 23.53 -21.67 6.54
N VAL A 216 23.95 -22.84 7.01
CA VAL A 216 25.05 -22.96 7.95
C VAL A 216 26.30 -22.44 7.24
N GLY A 217 26.75 -21.25 7.65
CA GLY A 217 28.03 -20.65 7.26
C GLY A 217 27.97 -19.70 6.06
N ASP A 218 27.87 -18.40 6.34
CA ASP A 218 28.66 -17.42 5.59
C ASP A 218 28.93 -16.20 6.49
N ASP A 219 29.94 -16.37 7.34
CA ASP A 219 30.62 -15.24 7.99
C ASP A 219 31.42 -14.51 6.91
N THR A 220 31.07 -13.23 6.69
CA THR A 220 31.98 -12.17 6.21
C THR A 220 32.90 -12.51 5.04
N THR A 221 32.63 -11.95 3.85
CA THR A 221 33.54 -11.03 3.17
C THR A 221 32.97 -10.52 1.84
N ALA A 222 33.10 -9.22 1.64
CA ALA A 222 32.96 -8.57 0.34
C ALA A 222 34.05 -9.08 -0.62
N GLY A 223 33.69 -9.30 -1.89
CA GLY A 223 34.65 -9.59 -2.96
C GLY A 223 34.00 -9.52 -4.33
N ALA A 224 34.44 -8.55 -5.13
CA ALA A 224 34.05 -8.35 -6.52
C ALA A 224 34.50 -9.52 -7.42
N GLY A 225 33.71 -9.85 -8.44
CA GLY A 225 34.11 -10.74 -9.52
C GLY A 225 32.97 -10.99 -10.52
N ALA A 226 33.10 -10.40 -11.70
CA ALA A 226 32.21 -10.62 -12.83
C ALA A 226 32.48 -12.00 -13.48
N ALA A 227 31.42 -12.73 -13.84
CA ALA A 227 31.19 -13.33 -15.17
C ALA A 227 30.11 -14.43 -15.12
N GLY A 228 29.10 -14.27 -15.99
CA GLY A 228 28.45 -15.34 -16.75
C GLY A 228 27.94 -16.58 -16.01
N GLY A 229 26.65 -16.58 -15.68
CA GLY A 229 25.90 -17.80 -15.37
C GLY A 229 24.43 -17.50 -15.10
N ALA A 230 23.55 -17.88 -16.02
CA ALA A 230 22.11 -17.90 -15.78
C ALA A 230 21.81 -18.88 -14.64
N GLY A 231 21.41 -18.34 -13.48
CA GLY A 231 21.07 -19.11 -12.28
C GLY A 231 19.79 -18.58 -11.65
N ASN A 232 18.76 -19.42 -11.64
CA ASN A 232 17.52 -19.25 -10.89
C ASN A 232 17.81 -18.93 -9.41
N GLY A 233 17.36 -17.78 -8.91
CA GLY A 233 17.37 -17.48 -7.47
C GLY A 233 17.38 -16.00 -7.08
N GLU A 234 17.92 -15.11 -7.91
CA GLU A 234 17.92 -13.68 -7.62
C GLU A 234 16.76 -12.98 -8.34
N GLY A 235 15.71 -12.62 -7.57
CA GLY A 235 14.56 -11.90 -8.10
C GLY A 235 14.92 -10.57 -8.78
N ARG A 236 14.08 -10.14 -9.75
CA ARG A 236 14.27 -8.90 -10.52
C ARG A 236 14.48 -7.72 -9.59
N ARG A 237 15.57 -6.97 -9.80
CA ARG A 237 15.83 -5.67 -9.14
C ARG A 237 15.37 -4.55 -10.05
N VAL A 238 14.83 -3.49 -9.46
CA VAL A 238 14.34 -2.33 -10.22
C VAL A 238 14.85 -1.03 -9.62
N SER A 239 15.22 -0.10 -10.49
CA SER A 239 15.37 1.31 -10.14
C SER A 239 14.04 2.00 -10.48
N GLY A 240 13.57 2.89 -9.62
CA GLY A 240 12.31 3.60 -9.88
C GLY A 240 12.37 4.45 -11.15
N VAL A 241 11.23 4.61 -11.81
CA VAL A 241 11.08 5.36 -13.06
C VAL A 241 10.30 6.67 -12.86
N PRO A 242 10.49 7.68 -13.73
CA PRO A 242 9.78 8.96 -13.63
C PRO A 242 8.26 8.85 -13.80
N VAL A 243 7.76 8.06 -14.76
CA VAL A 243 6.32 7.99 -15.03
C VAL A 243 5.82 6.54 -15.06
N VAL A 244 4.97 6.22 -14.10
CA VAL A 244 4.26 4.94 -14.00
C VAL A 244 2.79 5.15 -14.37
N CYS A 245 2.26 4.30 -15.22
CA CYS A 245 0.85 4.31 -15.63
C CYS A 245 0.17 2.99 -15.27
N LEU A 246 -1.11 3.05 -14.87
CA LEU A 246 -1.99 1.89 -14.82
C LEU A 246 -3.43 2.28 -15.10
N GLY A 247 -4.24 1.30 -15.51
CA GLY A 247 -5.65 1.49 -15.83
C GLY A 247 -6.55 0.53 -15.06
N GLY A 248 -7.78 0.96 -14.77
CA GLY A 248 -8.76 0.12 -14.12
C GLY A 248 -10.06 0.86 -13.81
N THR A 249 -11.03 0.16 -13.24
CA THR A 249 -12.28 0.80 -12.82
C THR A 249 -12.19 1.31 -11.39
N PHE A 250 -11.49 0.62 -10.49
CA PHE A 250 -11.33 1.03 -9.08
C PHE A 250 -12.66 1.27 -8.34
N ASP A 251 -13.68 0.51 -8.72
CA ASP A 251 -14.98 0.54 -8.07
C ASP A 251 -14.93 -0.29 -6.78
N TYR A 252 -15.50 0.26 -5.71
CA TYR A 252 -15.44 -0.29 -4.34
C TYR A 252 -14.04 -0.81 -4.01
N LEU A 253 -13.07 0.11 -3.88
CA LEU A 253 -11.64 -0.19 -3.81
C LEU A 253 -11.30 -1.31 -2.79
N HIS A 254 -11.11 -2.53 -3.30
CA HIS A 254 -10.91 -3.77 -2.55
C HIS A 254 -9.44 -4.25 -2.63
N PRO A 255 -9.04 -5.34 -1.93
CA PRO A 255 -7.66 -5.81 -1.86
C PRO A 255 -6.93 -5.95 -3.20
N GLY A 256 -7.58 -6.51 -4.23
CA GLY A 256 -6.99 -6.61 -5.58
C GLY A 256 -6.59 -5.26 -6.19
N HIS A 257 -7.45 -4.24 -6.09
CA HIS A 257 -7.11 -2.87 -6.53
C HIS A 257 -5.98 -2.27 -5.69
N LYS A 258 -6.02 -2.47 -4.36
CA LYS A 258 -4.99 -1.97 -3.44
C LYS A 258 -3.62 -2.58 -3.73
N LEU A 259 -3.56 -3.88 -4.04
CA LEU A 259 -2.36 -4.56 -4.50
C LEU A 259 -1.80 -3.91 -5.76
N LEU A 260 -2.63 -3.74 -6.81
CA LEU A 260 -2.20 -3.17 -8.09
C LEU A 260 -1.70 -1.72 -7.93
N LEU A 261 -2.44 -0.89 -7.19
CA LEU A 261 -2.06 0.50 -6.90
C LEU A 261 -0.78 0.60 -6.08
N THR A 262 -0.57 -0.29 -5.10
CA THR A 262 0.66 -0.34 -4.31
C THR A 262 1.85 -0.76 -5.18
N ALA A 263 1.66 -1.77 -6.03
CA ALA A 263 2.70 -2.27 -6.91
C ALA A 263 3.19 -1.19 -7.89
N GLY A 264 2.30 -0.40 -8.50
CA GLY A 264 2.74 0.73 -9.33
C GLY A 264 3.40 1.87 -8.55
N ALA A 265 2.94 2.16 -7.33
CA ALA A 265 3.61 3.16 -6.48
C ALA A 265 5.06 2.77 -6.16
N LEU A 266 5.33 1.48 -5.95
CA LEU A 266 6.68 0.96 -5.68
C LEU A 266 7.67 1.16 -6.84
N LEU A 267 7.18 1.37 -8.06
CA LEU A 267 8.01 1.60 -9.24
C LEU A 267 8.37 3.07 -9.45
N LEU A 268 7.84 4.00 -8.66
CA LEU A 268 8.14 5.43 -8.79
C LEU A 268 9.56 5.74 -8.33
N GLY A 269 10.33 6.41 -9.20
CA GLY A 269 11.63 6.99 -8.88
C GLY A 269 11.47 8.38 -8.31
N VAL A 270 11.41 8.49 -6.98
CA VAL A 270 11.09 9.74 -6.28
C VAL A 270 12.29 10.68 -6.29
N PRO A 271 12.22 11.85 -6.95
CA PRO A 271 13.30 12.84 -6.90
C PRO A 271 13.38 13.51 -5.53
N SER A 272 14.53 14.07 -5.20
CA SER A 272 14.66 14.96 -4.03
C SER A 272 14.12 16.35 -4.31
N LYS A 273 13.72 17.06 -3.25
CA LYS A 273 13.29 18.46 -3.33
C LYS A 273 14.39 19.36 -3.90
N ASP A 274 15.63 19.09 -3.54
CA ASP A 274 16.80 19.80 -4.05
C ASP A 274 16.90 19.64 -5.58
N GLU A 275 16.75 18.42 -6.10
CA GLU A 275 16.73 18.14 -7.56
C GLU A 275 15.62 18.90 -8.29
N LEU A 276 14.45 19.11 -7.68
CA LEU A 276 13.35 19.89 -8.25
C LEU A 276 13.66 21.40 -8.27
N SER A 277 14.33 21.88 -7.23
CA SER A 277 14.65 23.30 -7.04
C SER A 277 15.82 23.81 -7.91
N LEU A 278 16.57 22.89 -8.54
CA LEU A 278 17.67 23.25 -9.42
C LEU A 278 17.18 24.08 -10.63
N PRO A 279 18.01 24.99 -11.17
CA PRO A 279 17.68 25.76 -12.36
C PRO A 279 17.32 24.86 -13.55
N ALA A 280 16.42 25.33 -14.41
CA ALA A 280 15.99 24.59 -15.62
C ALA A 280 17.14 24.17 -16.54
N THR A 281 18.27 24.88 -16.48
CA THR A 281 19.49 24.57 -17.26
C THR A 281 20.36 23.47 -16.65
N SER A 282 20.09 23.04 -15.41
CA SER A 282 20.90 22.04 -14.73
C SER A 282 20.61 20.64 -15.29
N PRO A 283 21.63 19.86 -15.70
CA PRO A 283 21.45 18.49 -16.17
C PRO A 283 21.04 17.53 -15.04
N ARG A 284 21.13 17.97 -13.78
CA ARG A 284 20.69 17.20 -12.60
C ARG A 284 19.26 17.54 -12.17
N ARG A 285 18.63 18.56 -12.78
CA ARG A 285 17.26 18.90 -12.45
C ARG A 285 16.35 17.74 -12.82
N ARG A 286 15.47 17.36 -11.90
CA ARG A 286 14.42 16.37 -12.17
C ARG A 286 13.06 17.02 -12.08
N GLU A 287 12.12 16.47 -12.85
CA GLU A 287 10.70 16.75 -12.66
C GLU A 287 10.13 15.83 -11.59
N PRO A 288 9.01 16.21 -10.95
CA PRO A 288 8.24 15.29 -10.12
C PRO A 288 7.96 13.98 -10.84
N CYS A 289 8.10 12.86 -10.14
CA CYS A 289 7.63 11.59 -10.70
C CYS A 289 6.10 11.60 -10.75
N LYS A 290 5.53 10.98 -11.80
CA LYS A 290 4.08 10.95 -12.04
C LYS A 290 3.55 9.54 -11.93
N TYR A 291 2.43 9.40 -11.23
CA TYR A 291 1.64 8.19 -11.20
C TYR A 291 0.29 8.44 -11.85
N ILE A 292 0.18 8.02 -13.11
CA ILE A 292 -1.01 8.20 -13.94
C ILE A 292 -1.93 7.00 -13.76
N ILE A 293 -3.18 7.27 -13.38
CA ILE A 293 -4.17 6.24 -13.06
C ILE A 293 -5.39 6.48 -13.94
N GLY A 294 -5.51 5.68 -14.99
CA GLY A 294 -6.66 5.69 -15.88
C GLY A 294 -7.86 5.04 -15.21
N ILE A 295 -8.90 5.83 -14.93
CA ILE A 295 -10.14 5.39 -14.28
C ILE A 295 -11.27 5.37 -15.32
N THR A 296 -11.86 4.20 -15.56
CA THR A 296 -12.91 4.04 -16.58
C THR A 296 -14.08 5.00 -16.36
N GLY A 297 -14.42 5.78 -17.38
CA GLY A 297 -15.63 6.60 -17.45
C GLY A 297 -16.83 5.83 -17.99
N ASP A 298 -17.97 6.52 -18.08
CA ASP A 298 -19.28 5.91 -18.32
C ASP A 298 -19.37 5.09 -19.62
N GLU A 299 -18.67 5.52 -20.68
CA GLU A 299 -18.61 4.82 -21.97
C GLU A 299 -18.12 3.38 -21.85
N LEU A 300 -17.13 3.13 -20.98
CA LEU A 300 -16.58 1.79 -20.73
C LEU A 300 -17.35 1.01 -19.66
N LEU A 301 -18.36 1.62 -19.03
CA LEU A 301 -19.17 1.02 -17.97
C LEU A 301 -20.52 0.48 -18.46
N LYS A 302 -20.98 0.88 -19.66
CA LYS A 302 -22.30 0.53 -20.23
C LYS A 302 -22.61 -0.97 -20.21
N ASN A 303 -21.60 -1.83 -20.39
CA ASN A 303 -21.75 -3.28 -20.44
C ASN A 303 -21.46 -3.99 -19.10
N LYS A 304 -21.21 -3.25 -18.02
CA LYS A 304 -20.92 -3.87 -16.72
C LYS A 304 -22.19 -4.39 -16.06
N LYS A 305 -22.09 -5.58 -15.47
CA LYS A 305 -23.14 -6.14 -14.62
C LYS A 305 -23.40 -5.19 -13.43
N PHE A 306 -24.67 -4.91 -13.17
CA PHE A 306 -25.14 -4.00 -12.12
C PHE A 306 -24.54 -2.59 -12.25
N ALA A 307 -24.47 -2.05 -13.48
CA ALA A 307 -23.83 -0.77 -13.79
C ALA A 307 -24.41 0.40 -12.96
N GLU A 308 -25.69 0.35 -12.62
CA GLU A 308 -26.38 1.35 -11.80
C GLU A 308 -25.89 1.41 -10.34
N TYR A 309 -25.15 0.40 -9.88
CA TYR A 309 -24.55 0.33 -8.54
C TYR A 309 -23.05 0.66 -8.53
N VAL A 310 -22.47 1.00 -9.68
CA VAL A 310 -21.07 1.45 -9.80
C VAL A 310 -20.93 2.83 -9.15
N GLN A 311 -19.85 3.03 -8.38
CA GLN A 311 -19.55 4.34 -7.82
C GLN A 311 -19.30 5.37 -8.93
N SER A 312 -19.68 6.64 -8.68
CA SER A 312 -19.37 7.74 -9.58
C SER A 312 -17.86 7.81 -9.88
N TRP A 313 -17.51 8.40 -11.02
CA TRP A 313 -16.10 8.55 -11.39
C TRP A 313 -15.33 9.35 -10.33
N GLU A 314 -15.93 10.41 -9.80
CA GLU A 314 -15.34 11.30 -8.81
C GLU A 314 -15.12 10.57 -7.48
N THR A 315 -16.07 9.74 -7.03
CA THR A 315 -15.90 8.92 -5.83
C THR A 315 -14.75 7.92 -6.00
N ARG A 316 -14.64 7.27 -7.17
CA ARG A 316 -13.56 6.32 -7.44
C ARG A 316 -12.20 7.02 -7.48
N ALA A 317 -12.11 8.18 -8.12
CA ALA A 317 -10.89 9.00 -8.16
C ALA A 317 -10.45 9.45 -6.76
N ARG A 318 -11.36 9.99 -5.94
CA ARG A 318 -11.04 10.38 -4.55
C ARG A 318 -10.61 9.19 -3.71
N ASN A 319 -11.25 8.04 -3.87
CA ASN A 319 -10.88 6.81 -3.14
C ASN A 319 -9.49 6.29 -3.52
N VAL A 320 -9.10 6.38 -4.79
CA VAL A 320 -7.74 6.06 -5.25
C VAL A 320 -6.71 6.99 -4.62
N ILE A 321 -6.93 8.31 -4.68
CA ILE A 321 -6.01 9.29 -4.08
C ILE A 321 -5.93 9.11 -2.57
N TYR A 322 -7.06 8.89 -1.92
CA TYR A 322 -7.13 8.62 -0.48
C TYR A 322 -6.35 7.36 -0.09
N PHE A 323 -6.49 6.27 -0.84
CA PHE A 323 -5.69 5.06 -0.62
C PHE A 323 -4.20 5.35 -0.76
N LEU A 324 -3.79 6.00 -1.85
CA LEU A 324 -2.39 6.31 -2.13
C LEU A 324 -1.78 7.27 -1.10
N SER A 325 -2.57 8.15 -0.49
CA SER A 325 -2.09 9.03 0.58
C SER A 325 -1.46 8.25 1.74
N ARG A 326 -1.93 7.04 2.03
CA ARG A 326 -1.39 6.17 3.09
C ARG A 326 -0.01 5.59 2.76
N LEU A 327 0.34 5.56 1.47
CA LEU A 327 1.63 5.07 0.97
C LEU A 327 2.60 6.22 0.70
N LEU A 328 2.09 7.35 0.22
CA LEU A 328 2.89 8.41 -0.39
C LEU A 328 3.11 9.59 0.54
N GLN A 329 2.15 9.93 1.41
CA GLN A 329 2.28 11.07 2.31
C GLN A 329 3.39 10.85 3.33
N LEU A 330 4.23 11.86 3.54
CA LEU A 330 5.16 11.95 4.66
C LEU A 330 4.95 13.30 5.33
N SER A 331 4.73 13.31 6.65
CA SER A 331 4.48 14.52 7.43
C SER A 331 4.87 14.28 8.88
N ASP A 332 5.64 15.18 9.48
CA ASP A 332 6.00 15.13 10.91
C ASP A 332 4.78 15.34 11.83
N LYS A 333 3.68 15.83 11.28
CA LYS A 333 2.38 15.93 11.94
C LYS A 333 1.58 14.63 11.90
N GLY A 334 1.95 13.69 11.02
CA GLY A 334 1.24 12.44 10.77
C GLY A 334 -0.24 12.65 10.48
N TRP A 335 -1.09 11.85 11.10
CA TRP A 335 -2.56 11.85 10.98
C TRP A 335 -3.24 12.99 11.74
N ARG A 336 -2.51 13.87 12.46
CA ARG A 336 -3.13 14.93 13.29
C ARG A 336 -3.95 15.92 12.48
N GLU A 337 -3.54 16.20 11.25
CA GLU A 337 -4.26 17.13 10.36
C GLU A 337 -5.61 16.57 9.91
N ALA A 338 -5.76 15.24 9.86
CA ALA A 338 -7.02 14.55 9.57
C ALA A 338 -8.07 14.66 10.70
N MET A 339 -7.68 15.16 11.89
CA MET A 339 -8.53 15.24 13.09
C MET A 339 -9.15 16.64 13.34
N GLY A 340 -8.97 17.59 12.42
CA GLY A 340 -9.39 18.99 12.57
C GLY A 340 -10.90 19.24 12.38
N PRO A 341 -11.42 20.41 12.82
CA PRO A 341 -12.85 20.77 12.76
C PRO A 341 -13.43 20.93 11.34
N ALA A 342 -12.60 20.85 10.30
CA ALA A 342 -13.04 20.80 8.90
C ALA A 342 -13.62 19.42 8.49
N ALA A 343 -13.55 18.41 9.36
CA ALA A 343 -14.13 17.08 9.16
C ALA A 343 -15.67 17.05 9.34
N GLY A 344 -16.38 18.04 8.81
CA GLY A 344 -17.85 18.13 8.84
C GLY A 344 -18.54 16.93 8.17
N ASP A 345 -19.87 16.92 8.18
CA ASP A 345 -20.73 15.77 7.82
C ASP A 345 -20.57 15.20 6.39
N ASN A 346 -19.74 15.80 5.54
CA ASN A 346 -19.36 15.30 4.22
C ASN A 346 -17.93 14.72 4.22
N ILE A 347 -17.73 13.59 4.90
CA ILE A 347 -16.47 12.82 4.90
C ILE A 347 -16.47 11.89 3.68
N HIS A 348 -16.30 12.43 2.48
CA HIS A 348 -16.11 11.62 1.27
C HIS A 348 -14.63 11.66 0.85
N SER A 349 -13.81 10.86 1.54
CA SER A 349 -12.41 10.50 1.22
C SER A 349 -11.44 11.66 0.88
N ALA A 350 -10.13 11.39 0.88
CA ALA A 350 -8.97 12.28 0.62
C ALA A 350 -8.88 13.63 1.39
N ALA A 351 -9.90 14.48 1.36
CA ALA A 351 -10.07 15.64 2.23
C ALA A 351 -9.99 15.25 3.72
N ALA A 352 -10.56 14.09 4.07
CA ALA A 352 -10.45 13.50 5.41
C ALA A 352 -9.01 13.06 5.78
N ALA A 353 -8.10 12.94 4.82
CA ALA A 353 -6.68 12.66 5.03
C ALA A 353 -5.80 13.93 4.97
N GLY A 354 -6.41 15.13 4.88
CA GLY A 354 -5.68 16.38 4.73
C GLY A 354 -5.05 16.58 3.34
N VAL A 355 -5.40 15.75 2.35
CA VAL A 355 -4.86 15.82 0.99
C VAL A 355 -5.67 16.82 0.17
N GLN A 356 -5.00 17.82 -0.39
CA GLN A 356 -5.60 18.74 -1.35
C GLN A 356 -5.65 18.07 -2.73
N ILE A 357 -6.84 18.06 -3.34
CA ILE A 357 -7.05 17.56 -4.71
C ILE A 357 -7.42 18.74 -5.60
N ASP A 358 -6.67 18.93 -6.68
CA ASP A 358 -7.08 19.78 -7.81
C ASP A 358 -8.04 18.96 -8.68
N GLU A 359 -9.34 19.27 -8.55
CA GLU A 359 -10.42 18.57 -9.24
C GLU A 359 -10.83 19.33 -10.50
N LYS A 360 -10.55 18.74 -11.67
CA LYS A 360 -11.05 19.19 -12.96
C LYS A 360 -11.91 18.08 -13.57
N ASP A 361 -12.81 18.45 -14.49
CA ASP A 361 -13.68 17.47 -15.11
C ASP A 361 -12.85 16.37 -15.81
N GLY A 362 -12.94 15.15 -15.29
CA GLY A 362 -12.19 13.98 -15.77
C GLY A 362 -10.69 13.97 -15.47
N ASP A 363 -10.14 14.91 -14.68
CA ASP A 363 -8.73 14.94 -14.28
C ASP A 363 -8.58 15.43 -12.83
N PHE A 364 -8.25 14.51 -11.92
CA PHE A 364 -8.02 14.81 -10.51
C PHE A 364 -6.53 14.66 -10.19
N ARG A 365 -5.92 15.68 -9.57
CA ARG A 365 -4.48 15.69 -9.26
C ARG A 365 -4.23 15.93 -7.78
N ALA A 366 -3.28 15.17 -7.22
CA ALA A 366 -2.79 15.36 -5.86
C ALA A 366 -1.26 15.30 -5.83
N ALA A 367 -0.65 16.16 -5.04
CA ALA A 367 0.79 16.23 -4.84
C ALA A 367 1.16 15.65 -3.47
N PHE A 368 2.22 14.85 -3.42
CA PHE A 368 2.74 14.24 -2.18
C PHE A 368 4.24 14.55 -2.03
N ARG A 369 4.73 14.47 -0.79
CA ARG A 369 6.15 14.69 -0.43
C ARG A 369 6.70 15.99 -1.03
N ASP A 370 6.07 17.11 -0.66
CA ASP A 370 6.41 18.45 -1.16
C ASP A 370 6.40 18.58 -2.70
N GLY A 371 5.51 17.82 -3.36
CA GLY A 371 5.35 17.86 -4.81
C GLY A 371 6.40 17.08 -5.59
N THR A 372 7.21 16.25 -4.93
CA THR A 372 8.12 15.31 -5.62
C THR A 372 7.37 14.15 -6.30
N ILE A 373 6.14 13.86 -5.83
CA ILE A 373 5.25 12.85 -6.41
C ILE A 373 3.93 13.51 -6.81
N ILE A 374 3.51 13.31 -8.06
CA ILE A 374 2.20 13.73 -8.57
C ILE A 374 1.38 12.49 -8.89
N VAL A 375 0.23 12.34 -8.23
CA VAL A 375 -0.78 11.35 -8.62
C VAL A 375 -1.81 12.05 -9.49
N GLN A 376 -2.12 11.46 -10.65
CA GLN A 376 -3.08 11.98 -11.60
C GLN A 376 -4.10 10.89 -11.95
N CYS A 377 -5.35 11.08 -11.54
CA CYS A 377 -6.45 10.22 -11.92
C CYS A 377 -7.13 10.80 -13.18
N VAL A 378 -7.10 10.06 -14.28
CA VAL A 378 -7.62 10.50 -15.59
C VAL A 378 -8.82 9.66 -15.98
N ARG A 379 -9.91 10.30 -16.44
CA ARG A 379 -11.07 9.60 -16.99
C ARG A 379 -10.72 9.00 -18.35
N ILE A 380 -10.75 7.68 -18.45
CA ILE A 380 -10.55 6.97 -19.73
C ILE A 380 -11.89 6.58 -20.34
N GLN A 381 -12.06 6.85 -21.63
CA GLN A 381 -13.27 6.55 -22.39
C GLN A 381 -13.05 5.47 -23.47
N ASP A 382 -11.79 5.06 -23.66
CA ASP A 382 -11.36 4.02 -24.59
C ASP A 382 -10.36 3.06 -23.93
N ALA A 383 -9.98 2.00 -24.65
CA ALA A 383 -9.12 0.93 -24.14
C ALA A 383 -7.63 1.33 -23.94
N PHE A 384 -7.18 2.44 -24.52
CA PHE A 384 -5.79 2.89 -24.49
C PHE A 384 -5.60 4.04 -23.49
N GLY A 385 -6.59 4.92 -23.34
CA GLY A 385 -6.51 6.07 -22.44
C GLY A 385 -5.28 6.95 -22.74
N PRO A 386 -4.58 7.49 -21.72
CA PRO A 386 -3.44 8.38 -21.95
C PRO A 386 -2.22 7.69 -22.57
N THR A 387 -2.20 6.35 -22.64
CA THR A 387 -1.00 5.60 -23.06
C THR A 387 -0.63 5.78 -24.54
N VAL A 388 -1.53 6.33 -25.36
CA VAL A 388 -1.32 6.62 -26.79
C VAL A 388 -1.49 8.10 -27.12
N THR A 389 -1.67 8.95 -26.11
CA THR A 389 -1.74 10.41 -26.24
C THR A 389 -0.64 11.11 -25.44
N GLU A 390 -0.03 10.43 -24.46
CA GLU A 390 1.14 10.87 -23.72
C GLU A 390 2.36 9.99 -24.06
N GLU A 391 3.34 10.57 -24.75
CA GLU A 391 4.55 9.85 -25.17
C GLU A 391 5.47 9.53 -23.98
N ASN A 392 5.54 10.44 -23.01
CA ASN A 392 6.44 10.41 -21.85
C ASN A 392 5.93 9.52 -20.71
N ILE A 393 5.59 8.28 -21.03
CA ILE A 393 5.28 7.22 -20.06
C ILE A 393 6.41 6.18 -20.15
N ASP A 394 6.87 5.69 -19.00
CA ASP A 394 7.98 4.72 -18.95
C ASP A 394 7.47 3.30 -18.69
N VAL A 395 6.55 3.16 -17.74
CA VAL A 395 6.05 1.86 -17.28
C VAL A 395 4.53 1.78 -17.38
N LEU A 396 4.04 0.61 -17.81
CA LEU A 396 2.64 0.21 -17.70
C LEU A 396 2.50 -0.96 -16.73
N VAL A 397 1.71 -0.77 -15.67
CA VAL A 397 1.39 -1.84 -14.72
C VAL A 397 0.06 -2.49 -15.13
N VAL A 398 0.06 -3.81 -15.24
CA VAL A 398 -1.10 -4.62 -15.60
C VAL A 398 -1.34 -5.72 -14.57
N SER A 399 -2.60 -6.12 -14.41
CA SER A 399 -2.95 -7.38 -13.75
C SER A 399 -2.93 -8.53 -14.78
N GLY A 400 -3.04 -9.77 -14.30
CA GLY A 400 -3.27 -10.92 -15.19
C GLY A 400 -4.48 -10.73 -16.12
N GLU A 401 -5.56 -10.09 -15.63
CA GLU A 401 -6.76 -9.79 -16.41
C GLU A 401 -6.51 -8.80 -17.56
N THR A 402 -5.52 -7.91 -17.42
CA THR A 402 -5.24 -6.80 -18.37
C THR A 402 -3.95 -6.99 -19.16
N ARG A 403 -3.33 -8.19 -19.07
CA ARG A 403 -2.09 -8.55 -19.79
C ARG A 403 -2.20 -8.32 -21.30
N SER A 404 -3.30 -8.74 -21.92
CA SER A 404 -3.53 -8.55 -23.36
C SER A 404 -3.68 -7.07 -23.74
N GLY A 405 -4.27 -6.26 -22.85
CA GLY A 405 -4.36 -4.81 -23.00
C GLY A 405 -2.97 -4.15 -23.04
N GLY A 406 -2.03 -4.59 -22.20
CA GLY A 406 -0.66 -4.10 -22.23
C GLY A 406 0.05 -4.35 -23.56
N LYS A 407 -0.17 -5.52 -24.18
CA LYS A 407 0.33 -5.80 -25.53
C LYS A 407 -0.29 -4.85 -26.57
N ALA A 408 -1.62 -4.69 -26.54
CA ALA A 408 -2.33 -3.81 -27.48
C ALA A 408 -1.86 -2.35 -27.40
N VAL A 409 -1.58 -1.84 -26.18
CA VAL A 409 -0.99 -0.51 -25.98
C VAL A 409 0.37 -0.40 -26.68
N ASN A 410 1.26 -1.36 -26.49
CA ASN A 410 2.58 -1.33 -27.09
C ASN A 410 2.56 -1.47 -28.61
N ASP A 411 1.67 -2.31 -29.16
CA ASP A 411 1.44 -2.38 -30.60
C ASP A 411 1.01 -1.01 -31.14
N LYS A 412 0.08 -0.32 -30.46
CA LYS A 412 -0.41 1.00 -30.87
C LYS A 412 0.65 2.10 -30.78
N ARG A 413 1.49 2.06 -29.75
CA ARG A 413 2.63 2.99 -29.60
C ARG A 413 3.67 2.76 -30.69
N ALA A 414 3.95 1.51 -31.05
CA ALA A 414 4.87 1.18 -32.14
C ALA A 414 4.34 1.67 -33.50
N GLU A 415 3.03 1.56 -33.77
CA GLU A 415 2.40 2.14 -34.97
C GLU A 415 2.59 3.67 -35.07
N GLN A 416 2.63 4.36 -33.93
CA GLN A 416 2.86 5.81 -33.85
C GLN A 416 4.36 6.19 -33.88
N GLY A 417 5.27 5.22 -33.90
CA GLY A 417 6.71 5.45 -33.83
C GLY A 417 7.23 5.79 -32.43
N TRP A 418 6.43 5.56 -31.38
CA TRP A 418 6.82 5.83 -30.00
C TRP A 418 7.55 4.65 -29.35
N LYS A 419 8.32 4.94 -28.30
CA LYS A 419 8.92 3.89 -27.46
C LYS A 419 7.83 3.02 -26.83
N THR A 420 8.04 1.71 -26.82
CA THR A 420 7.18 0.78 -26.07
C THR A 420 7.38 1.00 -24.57
N LEU A 421 6.33 0.71 -23.81
CA LEU A 421 6.33 0.76 -22.35
C LEU A 421 6.89 -0.54 -21.77
N GLU A 422 7.69 -0.42 -20.73
CA GLU A 422 8.07 -1.59 -19.92
C GLU A 422 6.84 -2.06 -19.14
N VAL A 423 6.41 -3.30 -19.39
CA VAL A 423 5.20 -3.85 -18.77
C VAL A 423 5.56 -4.58 -17.48
N PHE A 424 4.92 -4.19 -16.38
CA PHE A 424 5.01 -4.87 -15.10
C PHE A 424 3.69 -5.57 -14.81
N GLU A 425 3.71 -6.90 -14.89
CA GLU A 425 2.56 -7.69 -14.48
C GLU A 425 2.57 -7.93 -12.97
N VAL A 426 1.41 -7.69 -12.35
CA VAL A 426 1.16 -7.96 -10.95
C VAL A 426 0.20 -9.13 -10.87
N ASP A 427 0.64 -10.21 -10.23
CA ASP A 427 -0.20 -11.38 -10.01
C ASP A 427 -1.29 -11.03 -8.99
N VAL A 428 -2.53 -10.92 -9.45
CA VAL A 428 -3.68 -10.59 -8.61
C VAL A 428 -4.34 -11.90 -8.19
N LEU A 429 -3.95 -12.36 -7.00
CA LEU A 429 -4.70 -13.29 -6.14
C LEU A 429 -5.57 -14.35 -6.86
N ASN A 430 -4.96 -15.45 -7.30
CA ASN A 430 -5.74 -16.60 -7.79
C ASN A 430 -6.43 -17.35 -6.64
N ALA A 431 -7.71 -17.67 -6.87
CA ALA A 431 -8.61 -18.38 -5.96
C ALA A 431 -8.25 -19.86 -5.77
N ASP A 432 -7.53 -20.44 -6.74
CA ASP A 432 -7.31 -21.90 -6.84
C ASP A 432 -6.11 -22.41 -6.02
N GLU A 433 -5.43 -21.52 -5.30
CA GLU A 433 -4.18 -21.83 -4.58
C GLU A 433 -4.34 -21.67 -3.06
N ILE A 434 -5.53 -21.95 -2.53
CA ILE A 434 -5.76 -22.02 -1.08
C ILE A 434 -5.33 -23.43 -0.63
N PRO A 435 -4.45 -23.59 0.37
CA PRO A 435 -4.11 -24.91 0.91
C PRO A 435 -5.39 -25.64 1.36
N GLU A 436 -5.55 -26.91 0.98
CA GLU A 436 -6.75 -27.74 1.22
C GLU A 436 -7.08 -27.96 2.72
N ASP A 437 -6.21 -27.54 3.64
CA ASP A 437 -6.37 -27.73 5.09
C ASP A 437 -7.28 -26.67 5.76
N VAL A 438 -8.02 -25.89 4.97
CA VAL A 438 -9.15 -25.10 5.49
C VAL A 438 -10.34 -26.07 5.57
N GLY A 439 -10.56 -26.64 6.75
CA GLY A 439 -11.53 -27.71 7.00
C GLY A 439 -12.88 -27.58 6.29
N GLU A 440 -13.52 -28.74 6.04
CA GLU A 440 -14.65 -29.05 5.13
C GLU A 440 -15.87 -28.10 5.12
N ASP A 441 -15.94 -27.09 5.99
CA ASP A 441 -17.11 -26.23 6.19
C ASP A 441 -17.10 -24.90 5.42
N VAL A 442 -16.17 -24.67 4.47
CA VAL A 442 -16.15 -23.41 3.69
C VAL A 442 -16.06 -23.67 2.19
N LYS A 443 -17.08 -23.24 1.44
CA LYS A 443 -17.01 -23.01 -0.01
C LYS A 443 -16.06 -21.84 -0.31
N ALA A 444 -14.77 -22.02 -0.03
CA ALA A 444 -13.76 -20.97 0.03
C ALA A 444 -13.55 -20.24 -1.31
N THR A 445 -13.83 -20.90 -2.44
CA THR A 445 -13.70 -20.33 -3.78
C THR A 445 -14.77 -19.28 -4.10
N GLU A 446 -16.04 -19.51 -3.73
CA GLU A 446 -17.14 -18.56 -3.97
C GLU A 446 -16.99 -17.30 -3.08
N ASP A 447 -16.67 -17.49 -1.79
CA ASP A 447 -16.53 -16.40 -0.82
C ASP A 447 -15.24 -15.57 -1.03
N PHE A 448 -14.16 -16.17 -1.51
CA PHE A 448 -12.92 -15.46 -1.88
C PHE A 448 -13.14 -14.54 -3.08
N THR A 449 -13.82 -15.04 -4.12
CA THR A 449 -14.16 -14.26 -5.32
C THR A 449 -15.04 -13.06 -4.95
N SER A 450 -15.89 -13.20 -3.92
CA SER A 450 -16.77 -12.13 -3.45
C SER A 450 -16.05 -10.87 -2.92
N LYS A 451 -14.86 -11.04 -2.34
CA LYS A 451 -14.07 -9.94 -1.72
C LYS A 451 -13.04 -9.33 -2.66
N ILE A 452 -12.76 -9.99 -3.77
CA ILE A 452 -11.80 -9.53 -4.78
C ILE A 452 -12.52 -9.04 -6.05
N SER A 453 -13.82 -9.31 -6.20
CA SER A 453 -14.60 -8.84 -7.35
C SER A 453 -15.56 -7.72 -6.99
N SER A 454 -15.39 -6.55 -7.59
CA SER A 454 -16.35 -5.45 -7.47
C SER A 454 -17.76 -5.84 -7.94
N THR A 455 -17.89 -6.85 -8.82
CA THR A 455 -19.19 -7.33 -9.32
C THR A 455 -20.04 -7.91 -8.20
N VAL A 456 -19.44 -8.63 -7.25
CA VAL A 456 -20.19 -9.24 -6.14
C VAL A 456 -20.62 -8.19 -5.13
N ILE A 457 -19.78 -7.18 -4.88
CA ILE A 457 -20.15 -6.02 -4.05
C ILE A 457 -21.39 -5.32 -4.63
N ARG A 458 -21.44 -5.10 -5.94
CA ARG A 458 -22.62 -4.52 -6.61
C ARG A 458 -23.85 -5.42 -6.50
N GLN A 459 -23.69 -6.73 -6.68
CA GLN A 459 -24.80 -7.68 -6.55
C GLN A 459 -25.40 -7.66 -5.13
N GLN A 460 -24.57 -7.60 -4.09
CA GLN A 460 -25.03 -7.48 -2.71
C GLN A 460 -25.79 -6.18 -2.46
N ARG A 461 -25.29 -5.05 -2.98
CA ARG A 461 -25.97 -3.74 -2.87
C ARG A 461 -27.30 -3.72 -3.61
N ALA A 462 -27.37 -4.35 -4.79
CA ALA A 462 -28.61 -4.51 -5.52
C ALA A 462 -29.65 -5.36 -4.77
N ALA A 463 -29.21 -6.45 -4.14
CA ALA A 463 -30.07 -7.29 -3.31
C ALA A 463 -30.62 -6.53 -2.08
N GLN A 464 -29.75 -5.77 -1.39
CA GLN A 464 -30.14 -4.93 -0.25
C GLN A 464 -31.15 -3.83 -0.64
N ALA A 465 -30.93 -3.16 -1.78
CA ALA A 465 -31.83 -2.11 -2.26
C ALA A 465 -33.22 -2.64 -2.67
N THR A 466 -33.31 -3.90 -3.09
CA THR A 466 -34.58 -4.53 -3.51
C THR A 466 -35.34 -5.24 -2.38
N GLY A 467 -34.86 -5.16 -1.13
CA GLY A 467 -35.53 -5.74 0.04
C GLY A 467 -35.57 -7.27 0.08
N LYS A 468 -34.84 -7.95 -0.81
CA LYS A 468 -34.70 -9.40 -0.77
C LYS A 468 -33.57 -9.76 0.20
N SER A 469 -33.93 -10.04 1.45
CA SER A 469 -33.02 -10.73 2.38
C SER A 469 -32.52 -12.03 1.73
N GLU A 470 -31.22 -12.31 1.86
CA GLU A 470 -30.54 -13.48 1.29
C GLU A 470 -31.36 -14.77 1.41
N PRO A 471 -31.32 -15.67 0.40
CA PRO A 471 -31.79 -17.03 0.62
C PRO A 471 -30.95 -17.64 1.75
N LYS A 472 -31.61 -18.12 2.81
CA LYS A 472 -30.98 -18.96 3.81
C LYS A 472 -30.30 -20.12 3.07
N ILE A 473 -28.98 -20.20 3.19
CA ILE A 473 -28.22 -21.43 2.97
C ILE A 473 -27.80 -21.91 4.36
#